data_AF-A0A2D5VXP6-F1
#
_entry.id   AF-A0A2D5VXP6-F1
#
_cell.length_a   1.000
_cell.length_b   1.000
_cell.length_c   1.000
_cell.angle_alpha   90.00
_cell.angle_beta   90.00
_cell.angle_gamma   90.00
#
_symmetry.space_group_name_H-M   'P 1'
#
loop_
_entity.id
_entity.type
_entity.pdbx_description
1 polymer ?
#
loop_
_entity_poly.entity_id
_entity_poly.type
_entity_poly.pdbx_seq_one_letter_code
_entity_poly.pdbx_strand_id
1 'polypeptide(L)'
;MKHLLFTTTAAVVLLGCSSNPKRVSGEKFQDYLRSGTGTMHVYEYIGEKGGKFYLRYQSMSLISKGKWDEKIFYTEVGELDPIVVKQLRNQSKTIGNLKNKKQ
;
A
#
# COMPACT_ATOMS: atom_id res chain seq x y z
N MET A 1 -47.80 -2.69 -14.96
CA MET A 1 -46.79 -2.98 -16.01
C MET A 1 -45.50 -2.25 -15.67
N LYS A 2 -44.38 -2.98 -15.75
CA LYS A 2 -42.99 -2.51 -15.89
C LYS A 2 -42.30 -1.97 -14.61
N HIS A 3 -41.61 -2.92 -13.99
CA HIS A 3 -40.31 -2.77 -13.33
C HIS A 3 -39.43 -1.71 -13.99
N LEU A 4 -38.75 -0.89 -13.17
CA LEU A 4 -37.33 -0.62 -13.39
C LEU A 4 -36.70 -0.13 -12.07
N LEU A 5 -36.14 -1.08 -11.32
CA LEU A 5 -35.22 -0.81 -10.23
C LEU A 5 -33.94 -0.21 -10.83
N PHE A 6 -33.80 1.12 -10.78
CA PHE A 6 -32.53 1.78 -11.03
C PHE A 6 -31.60 1.53 -9.83
N THR A 7 -30.99 0.36 -9.81
CA THR A 7 -29.85 0.05 -8.94
C THR A 7 -28.65 0.81 -9.48
N THR A 8 -28.49 2.06 -9.04
CA THR A 8 -27.31 2.86 -9.32
C THR A 8 -26.14 2.27 -8.54
N THR A 9 -25.45 1.30 -9.14
CA THR A 9 -24.16 0.81 -8.62
C THR A 9 -23.15 1.93 -8.79
N ALA A 10 -22.88 2.66 -7.70
CA ALA A 10 -21.76 3.58 -7.63
C ALA A 10 -20.46 2.77 -7.78
N ALA A 11 -19.96 2.66 -9.01
CA ALA A 11 -18.61 2.20 -9.28
C ALA A 11 -17.65 3.28 -8.77
N VAL A 12 -17.31 3.22 -7.48
CA VAL A 12 -16.24 4.04 -6.91
C VAL A 12 -14.92 3.48 -7.43
N VAL A 13 -14.59 3.85 -8.66
CA VAL A 13 -13.27 3.64 -9.25
C VAL A 13 -12.34 4.64 -8.57
N LEU A 14 -11.87 4.31 -7.37
CA LEU A 14 -10.73 4.97 -6.73
C LEU A 14 -9.45 4.54 -7.45
N LEU A 15 -9.30 4.90 -8.73
CA LEU A 15 -8.00 4.97 -9.39
C LEU A 15 -7.39 6.34 -9.05
N GLY A 16 -7.13 6.56 -7.76
CA GLY A 16 -6.35 7.70 -7.31
C GLY A 16 -4.88 7.50 -7.65
N CYS A 17 -4.31 8.45 -8.37
CA CYS A 17 -2.87 8.69 -8.61
C CYS A 17 -2.06 7.62 -9.38
N SER A 18 -2.06 7.76 -10.71
CA SER A 18 -0.94 7.75 -11.69
C SER A 18 0.37 6.96 -11.49
N SER A 19 0.54 6.12 -10.48
CA SER A 19 1.73 5.28 -10.33
C SER A 19 1.33 3.82 -10.36
N ASN A 20 1.52 3.20 -11.53
CA ASN A 20 1.47 1.75 -11.61
C ASN A 20 2.45 1.19 -10.56
N PRO A 21 2.00 0.26 -9.68
CA PRO A 21 2.88 -0.34 -8.69
C PRO A 21 4.13 -0.89 -9.35
N LYS A 22 5.30 -0.47 -8.88
CA LYS A 22 6.58 -0.92 -9.40
C LYS A 22 7.02 -2.18 -8.66
N ARG A 23 7.27 -3.27 -9.40
CA ARG A 23 7.84 -4.48 -8.81
C ARG A 23 9.25 -4.22 -8.29
N VAL A 24 9.56 -4.78 -7.13
CA VAL A 24 10.90 -4.86 -6.56
C VAL A 24 11.15 -6.30 -6.08
N SER A 25 12.42 -6.68 -5.91
CA SER A 25 12.77 -7.97 -5.30
C SER A 25 12.37 -8.00 -3.83
N GLY A 26 12.21 -9.19 -3.27
CA GLY A 26 11.90 -9.38 -1.85
C GLY A 26 12.97 -8.81 -0.92
N GLU A 27 14.26 -8.91 -1.28
CA GLU A 27 15.36 -8.29 -0.52
C GLU A 27 15.21 -6.78 -0.45
N LYS A 28 14.98 -6.13 -1.61
CA LYS A 28 14.81 -4.68 -1.69
C LYS A 28 13.54 -4.20 -0.97
N PHE A 29 12.48 -5.00 -1.02
CA PHE A 29 11.27 -4.76 -0.25
C PHE A 29 11.55 -4.77 1.27
N GLN A 30 12.35 -5.74 1.73
CA GLN A 30 12.76 -5.83 3.13
C GLN A 30 13.72 -4.69 3.54
N ASP A 31 14.59 -4.23 2.64
CA ASP A 31 15.42 -3.04 2.88
C ASP A 31 14.54 -1.79 3.10
N TYR A 32 13.50 -1.62 2.28
CA TYR A 32 12.55 -0.52 2.41
C TYR A 32 11.74 -0.57 3.71
N LEU A 33 11.27 -1.76 4.10
CA LEU A 33 10.62 -1.96 5.40
C LEU A 33 11.53 -1.57 6.57
N ARG A 34 12.81 -1.95 6.51
CA ARG A 34 13.80 -1.61 7.53
C ARG A 34 14.13 -0.12 7.57
N SER A 35 14.14 0.53 6.41
CA SER A 35 14.40 1.97 6.29
C SER A 35 13.28 2.81 6.92
N GLY A 36 12.02 2.36 6.81
CA GLY A 36 10.88 2.97 7.50
C GLY A 36 10.67 4.46 7.18
N THR A 37 10.44 5.26 8.21
CA THR A 37 10.11 6.69 8.12
C THR A 37 11.33 7.55 8.45
N GLY A 38 11.75 8.38 7.48
CA GLY A 38 12.74 9.43 7.66
C GLY A 38 12.17 10.83 7.39
N THR A 39 12.99 11.87 7.55
CA THR A 39 12.55 13.27 7.39
C THR A 39 12.17 13.63 5.96
N MET A 40 12.81 13.00 4.97
CA MET A 40 12.62 13.31 3.54
C MET A 40 12.02 12.16 2.74
N HIS A 41 11.81 11.00 3.37
CA HIS A 41 11.22 9.84 2.74
C HIS A 41 10.48 8.96 3.75
N VAL A 42 9.40 8.33 3.31
CA VAL A 42 8.57 7.45 4.12
C VAL A 42 8.30 6.18 3.34
N TYR A 43 8.61 5.03 3.93
CA TYR A 43 8.18 3.73 3.45
C TYR A 43 7.13 3.16 4.42
N GLU A 44 5.91 2.98 3.92
CA GLU A 44 4.78 2.48 4.70
C GLU A 44 4.23 1.20 4.08
N TYR A 45 4.10 0.14 4.87
CA TYR A 45 3.41 -1.08 4.44
C TYR A 45 1.90 -0.85 4.40
N ILE A 46 1.30 -1.02 3.23
CA ILE A 46 -0.11 -0.69 2.99
C ILE A 46 -1.02 -1.91 2.80
N GLY A 47 -0.45 -3.11 2.75
CA GLY A 47 -1.21 -4.36 2.78
C GLY A 47 -0.80 -5.41 1.76
N GLU A 48 -1.57 -6.49 1.76
CA GLU A 48 -1.41 -7.65 0.88
C GLU A 48 -2.65 -7.80 -0.02
N LYS A 49 -2.45 -8.11 -1.31
CA LYS A 49 -3.54 -8.44 -2.24
C LYS A 49 -3.04 -9.38 -3.33
N GLY A 50 -3.75 -10.49 -3.56
CA GLY A 50 -3.45 -11.41 -4.66
C GLY A 50 -2.04 -12.02 -4.61
N GLY A 51 -1.56 -12.35 -3.42
CA GLY A 51 -0.20 -12.88 -3.21
C GLY A 51 0.91 -11.82 -3.29
N LYS A 52 0.58 -10.53 -3.38
CA LYS A 52 1.54 -9.43 -3.46
C LYS A 52 1.49 -8.59 -2.20
N PHE A 53 2.66 -8.18 -1.73
CA PHE A 53 2.82 -7.24 -0.62
C PHE A 53 3.16 -5.87 -1.17
N TYR A 54 2.52 -4.82 -0.64
CA TYR A 54 2.61 -3.46 -1.17
C TYR A 54 3.20 -2.49 -0.15
N LEU A 55 4.10 -1.63 -0.64
CA LEU A 55 4.64 -0.49 0.08
C LEU A 55 4.22 0.80 -0.62
N ARG A 56 3.74 1.76 0.17
CA ARG A 56 3.71 3.16 -0.22
C ARG A 56 5.07 3.77 0.07
N TYR A 57 5.61 4.47 -0.92
CA TYR A 57 6.80 5.30 -0.78
C TYR A 57 6.42 6.75 -1.03
N GLN A 58 6.73 7.61 -0.07
CA GLN A 58 6.58 9.05 -0.20
C GLN A 58 7.96 9.69 -0.06
N SER A 59 8.27 10.68 -0.89
CA SER A 59 9.52 11.42 -0.78
C SER A 59 9.30 12.91 -1.04
N MET A 60 10.01 13.75 -0.29
CA MET A 60 9.95 15.19 -0.49
C MET A 60 10.68 15.56 -1.80
N SER A 61 10.01 16.29 -2.68
CA SER A 61 10.57 16.72 -3.95
C SER A 61 11.68 17.74 -3.75
N LEU A 62 12.86 17.49 -4.33
CA LEU A 62 14.00 18.41 -4.29
C LEU A 62 13.80 19.62 -5.23
N ILE A 63 13.03 19.44 -6.30
CA ILE A 63 12.77 20.46 -7.32
C ILE A 63 11.57 21.31 -6.90
N SER A 64 10.53 20.68 -6.36
CA SER A 64 9.33 21.36 -5.84
C SER A 64 9.33 21.35 -4.31
N LYS A 65 10.01 22.32 -3.70
CA LYS A 65 10.07 22.45 -2.23
C LYS A 65 8.67 22.35 -1.61
N GLY A 66 8.51 21.44 -0.65
CA GLY A 66 7.25 21.23 0.09
C GLY A 66 6.27 20.25 -0.55
N LYS A 67 6.50 19.81 -1.79
CA LYS A 67 5.67 18.76 -2.41
C LYS A 67 6.21 17.37 -2.07
N TRP A 68 5.30 16.44 -1.84
CA TRP A 68 5.60 15.03 -1.64
C TRP A 68 5.22 14.25 -2.89
N ASP A 69 6.17 13.48 -3.42
CA ASP A 69 5.96 12.54 -4.51
C ASP A 69 5.62 11.16 -3.94
N GLU A 70 4.60 10.50 -4.49
CA GLU A 70 4.16 9.17 -4.06
C GLU A 70 4.43 8.12 -5.14
N LYS A 71 4.89 6.94 -4.72
CA LYS A 71 5.05 5.74 -5.55
C LYS A 71 4.58 4.51 -4.77
N ILE A 72 4.04 3.53 -5.48
CA ILE A 72 3.73 2.23 -4.89
C ILE A 72 4.77 1.21 -5.37
N PHE A 73 5.32 0.44 -4.44
CA PHE A 73 6.16 -0.73 -4.71
C PHE A 73 5.44 -2.02 -4.35
N TYR A 74 5.76 -3.12 -5.03
CA TYR A 74 5.27 -4.44 -4.65
C TYR A 74 6.31 -5.54 -4.83
N THR A 75 6.16 -6.63 -4.09
CA THR A 75 6.89 -7.90 -4.25
C THR A 75 5.91 -9.06 -4.16
N GLU A 76 6.27 -10.20 -4.75
CA GLU A 76 5.45 -11.42 -4.67
C GLU A 76 5.76 -12.17 -3.36
N VAL A 77 4.76 -12.83 -2.77
CA VAL A 77 4.92 -13.58 -1.50
C VAL A 77 6.04 -14.61 -1.53
N GLY A 78 6.28 -15.24 -2.70
CA GLY A 78 7.33 -16.24 -2.88
C GLY A 78 8.75 -15.66 -2.84
N GLU A 79 8.90 -14.34 -2.88
CA GLU A 79 10.19 -13.65 -2.78
C GLU A 79 10.53 -13.23 -1.34
N LEU A 80 9.59 -13.41 -0.40
CA LEU A 80 9.75 -13.01 1.01
C LEU A 80 9.98 -14.22 1.91
N ASP A 81 10.78 -14.00 2.96
CA ASP A 81 10.94 -14.98 4.03
C ASP A 81 9.59 -15.23 4.74
N PRO A 82 9.21 -16.49 5.04
CA PRO A 82 7.96 -16.81 5.72
C PRO A 82 7.75 -16.07 7.06
N ILE A 83 8.82 -15.77 7.79
CA ILE A 83 8.79 -15.00 9.03
C ILE A 83 8.35 -13.56 8.74
N VAL A 84 8.91 -12.94 7.71
CA VAL A 84 8.54 -11.58 7.27
C VAL A 84 7.08 -11.55 6.82
N VAL A 85 6.64 -12.54 6.04
CA VAL A 85 5.24 -12.67 5.61
C VAL A 85 4.30 -12.72 6.82
N LYS A 86 4.63 -13.52 7.84
CA LYS A 86 3.83 -13.62 9.07
C LYS A 86 3.78 -12.28 9.81
N GLN A 87 4.91 -11.57 9.92
CA GLN A 87 4.97 -10.25 10.57
C GLN A 87 4.09 -9.23 9.86
N LEU A 88 4.17 -9.12 8.52
CA LEU A 88 3.38 -8.18 7.72
C LEU A 88 1.87 -8.46 7.85
N ARG A 89 1.46 -9.73 7.79
CA ARG A 89 0.06 -10.11 7.98
C ARG A 89 -0.47 -9.77 9.36
N ASN A 90 0.37 -9.91 10.40
CA ASN A 90 0.00 -9.51 11.75
C ASN A 90 -0.13 -7.99 11.88
N GLN A 91 0.76 -7.22 11.25
CA GLN A 91 0.65 -5.76 11.18
C GLN A 91 -0.65 -5.32 10.50
N SER A 92 -1.04 -5.95 9.38
CA SER A 92 -2.31 -5.65 8.71
C SER A 92 -3.53 -5.87 9.60
N LYS A 93 -3.54 -6.95 10.40
CA LYS A 93 -4.62 -7.23 11.37
C LYS A 93 -4.69 -6.16 12.46
N THR A 94 -3.54 -5.74 12.99
CA THR A 94 -3.47 -4.66 13.98
C THR A 94 -3.97 -3.33 13.41
N ILE A 95 -3.56 -2.96 12.19
CA ILE A 95 -4.03 -1.75 11.50
C ILE A 95 -5.55 -1.80 11.27
N GLY A 96 -6.09 -2.94 10.83
CA GLY A 96 -7.53 -3.13 10.67
C GLY A 96 -8.30 -2.96 11.98
N ASN A 97 -7.81 -3.57 13.06
CA ASN A 97 -8.42 -3.46 14.39
C ASN A 97 -8.39 -2.03 14.95
N LEU A 98 -7.31 -1.27 14.71
CA LEU A 98 -7.21 0.13 15.12
C LEU A 98 -8.18 1.04 14.37
N LYS A 99 -8.44 0.77 13.09
CA LYS A 99 -9.44 1.51 12.30
C LYS A 99 -10.86 1.24 12.79
N ASN A 100 -11.19 0.00 13.15
CA ASN A 100 -12.51 -0.39 13.64
C ASN A 100 -12.84 0.14 15.05
N LYS A 101 -11.84 0.48 15.88
CA LYS A 101 -12.04 1.06 17.21
C LYS A 101 -12.24 2.58 17.23
N LYS A 102 -12.02 3.26 16.09
CA LYS A 102 -12.20 4.71 15.95
C LYS A 102 -13.55 5.08 15.29
N GLN A 103 -14.44 4.10 15.10
CA GLN A 103 -15.82 4.29 14.64
C GLN A 103 -16.81 4.16 15.80
#